data_AF-A0A382Q6J6-F1
#
_entry.id   AF-A0A382Q6J6-F1
#
_cell.length_a   1.000
_cell.length_b   1.000
_cell.length_c   1.000
_cell.angle_alpha   90.00
_cell.angle_beta   90.00
_cell.angle_gamma   90.00
#
_symmetry.space_group_name_H-M   'P 1'
#
loop_
_entity.id
_entity.type
_entity.pdbx_description
1 polymer ?
#
loop_
_entity_poly.entity_id
_entity_poly.type
_entity_poly.pdbx_seq_one_letter_code
_entity_poly.pdbx_strand_id
1 'polypeptide(L)'
;MKLWTSSWMVVITLLILTTVRWWDPTPVQRLRLLNFDGYQALLEKTTSDKIVLYDIGEEFLKEHGQWPPKRTVFAQLIADLYNAGAGLVVLNILFAEEDRLGGDSDFVSVLQQVPVVGTQVASTRALDDEATPRGLSYSGNPFPYLFQYPGAVKNIKPIADALAGIGMVSTVPEVDGVVRRMPLFVRVGEKVIYPSLPMEILRVLVNSKSAQIKTEAAGISKVRVRGFP
;
A
#
# COMPACT_ATOMS: atom_id res chain seq x y z
N MET A 1 5.91 46.77 32.18
CA MET A 1 6.24 46.17 30.85
C MET A 1 7.20 44.96 30.90
N LYS A 2 7.69 44.49 32.07
CA LYS A 2 8.57 43.30 32.19
C LYS A 2 7.84 41.94 32.32
N LEU A 3 6.51 41.92 32.35
CA LEU A 3 5.74 40.69 32.57
C LEU A 3 5.80 39.74 31.37
N TRP A 4 5.82 40.27 30.14
CA TRP A 4 5.83 39.48 28.91
C TRP A 4 7.19 38.86 28.58
N THR A 5 8.28 39.40 29.13
CA THR A 5 9.66 38.89 28.95
C THR A 5 10.21 38.19 30.20
N SER A 6 9.35 37.94 31.20
CA SER A 6 9.74 37.22 32.41
C SER A 6 10.01 35.76 32.09
N SER A 7 11.04 35.15 32.69
CA SER A 7 11.35 33.73 32.54
C SER A 7 10.15 32.83 32.85
N TRP A 8 9.28 33.26 33.78
CA TRP A 8 8.04 32.58 34.11
C TRP A 8 7.02 32.57 32.97
N MET A 9 6.91 33.68 32.24
CA MET A 9 6.03 33.75 31.07
C MET A 9 6.52 32.79 29.98
N VAL A 10 7.84 32.70 29.77
CA VAL A 10 8.43 31.75 28.81
C VAL A 10 8.08 30.30 29.17
N VAL A 11 8.22 29.92 30.44
CA VAL A 11 7.86 28.57 30.92
C VAL A 11 6.37 28.29 30.72
N ILE A 12 5.50 29.24 31.05
CA ILE A 12 4.05 29.11 30.86
C ILE A 12 3.72 28.95 29.37
N THR A 13 4.28 29.79 28.50
CA THR A 13 4.06 29.69 27.06
C THR A 13 4.57 28.36 26.51
N LEU A 14 5.75 27.89 26.93
CA LEU A 14 6.28 26.59 26.52
C LEU A 14 5.36 25.44 26.96
N LEU A 15 4.87 25.47 28.20
CA LEU A 15 3.92 24.48 28.71
C LEU A 15 2.61 24.49 27.91
N ILE A 16 2.07 25.67 27.59
CA ILE A 16 0.85 25.79 26.78
C ILE A 16 1.08 25.21 25.39
N LEU A 17 2.14 25.63 24.69
CA LEU A 17 2.44 25.14 23.34
C LEU A 17 2.71 23.63 23.32
N THR A 18 3.41 23.11 24.33
CA THR A 18 3.68 21.67 24.46
C THR A 18 2.39 20.89 24.70
N THR A 19 1.51 21.42 25.56
CA THR A 19 0.20 20.80 25.85
C THR A 19 -0.71 20.83 24.62
N VAL A 20 -0.78 21.96 23.91
CA VAL A 20 -1.52 22.08 22.64
C VAL A 20 -0.97 21.11 21.60
N ARG A 21 0.36 20.97 21.50
CA ARG A 21 1.00 20.03 20.58
C ARG A 21 0.75 18.57 20.98
N TRP A 22 0.71 18.27 22.28
CA TRP A 22 0.45 16.93 22.79
C TRP A 22 -1.00 16.51 22.58
N TRP A 23 -1.96 17.41 22.81
CA TRP A 23 -3.39 17.17 22.57
C TRP A 23 -3.75 17.18 21.08
N ASP A 24 -3.02 17.96 20.27
CA ASP A 24 -3.12 18.02 18.80
C ASP A 24 -4.56 18.19 18.29
N PRO A 25 -5.28 19.27 18.66
CA PRO A 25 -6.68 19.46 18.26
C PRO A 25 -6.82 19.66 16.74
N THR A 26 -8.02 19.43 16.20
CA THR A 26 -8.27 19.42 14.75
C THR A 26 -7.79 20.68 14.00
N PRO A 27 -7.86 21.92 14.53
CA PRO A 27 -7.31 23.08 13.83
C PRO A 27 -5.78 23.03 13.70
N VAL A 28 -5.08 22.54 14.72
CA VAL A 28 -3.61 22.38 14.72
C VAL A 28 -3.19 21.30 13.74
N GLN A 29 -3.93 20.18 13.69
CA GLN A 29 -3.71 19.13 12.71
C GLN A 29 -3.86 19.66 11.27
N ARG A 30 -4.94 20.40 10.98
CA ARG A 30 -5.16 21.00 9.67
C ARG A 30 -4.04 21.96 9.25
N LEU A 31 -3.59 22.83 10.15
CA LEU A 31 -2.46 23.73 9.87
C LEU A 31 -1.17 22.95 9.53
N ARG A 32 -0.92 21.84 10.22
CA ARG A 32 0.21 20.95 9.90
C ARG A 32 0.06 20.29 8.54
N LEU A 33 -1.15 19.85 8.17
CA LEU A 33 -1.42 19.24 6.87
C LEU A 33 -1.25 20.27 5.73
N LEU A 34 -1.73 21.50 5.91
CA LEU A 34 -1.51 22.58 4.94
C LEU A 34 -0.02 22.89 4.76
N ASN A 35 0.73 22.92 5.86
CA ASN A 35 2.17 23.11 5.81
C ASN A 35 2.88 21.94 5.10
N PHE A 36 2.46 20.69 5.37
CA PHE A 36 2.96 19.50 4.67
C PHE A 36 2.68 19.58 3.17
N ASP A 37 1.46 19.97 2.77
CA ASP A 37 1.09 20.14 1.36
C ASP A 37 1.94 21.22 0.69
N GLY A 38 2.23 22.32 1.40
CA GLY A 38 3.16 23.35 0.97
C GLY A 38 4.57 22.81 0.72
N TYR A 39 5.12 21.99 1.63
CA TYR A 39 6.42 21.34 1.42
C TYR A 39 6.40 20.37 0.24
N GLN A 40 5.34 19.58 0.08
CA GLN A 40 5.21 18.65 -1.05
C GLN A 40 5.19 19.39 -2.39
N ALA A 41 4.51 20.54 -2.47
CA ALA A 41 4.47 21.37 -3.67
C ALA A 41 5.85 21.95 -4.07
N LEU A 42 6.77 22.08 -3.12
CA LEU A 42 8.13 22.56 -3.34
C LEU A 42 9.10 21.43 -3.74
N LEU A 43 8.73 20.16 -3.58
CA LEU A 43 9.58 19.05 -3.98
C LEU A 43 9.70 18.98 -5.50
N GLU A 44 10.91 18.71 -5.97
CA GLU A 44 11.16 18.51 -7.39
C GLU A 44 10.51 17.20 -7.86
N LYS A 45 9.71 17.29 -8.93
CA LYS A 45 9.09 16.12 -9.54
C LYS A 45 10.13 15.39 -10.37
N THR A 46 10.50 14.19 -9.94
CA THR A 46 11.38 13.30 -10.70
C THR A 46 10.56 12.35 -11.55
N THR A 47 10.83 12.29 -12.85
CA THR A 47 10.31 11.23 -13.73
C THR A 47 11.28 10.05 -13.75
N SER A 48 10.75 8.82 -13.76
CA SER A 48 11.55 7.61 -13.85
C SER A 48 11.24 6.89 -15.15
N ASP A 49 12.25 6.71 -15.99
CA ASP A 49 12.10 5.95 -17.25
C ASP A 49 12.00 4.43 -17.01
N LYS A 50 12.12 3.99 -15.76
CA LYS A 50 12.04 2.59 -15.35
C LYS A 50 10.63 2.14 -14.95
N ILE A 51 9.69 3.08 -14.86
CA ILE A 51 8.32 2.81 -14.43
C ILE A 51 7.39 3.26 -15.54
N VAL A 52 6.66 2.30 -16.11
CA VAL A 52 5.65 2.54 -17.13
C VAL A 52 4.28 2.29 -16.52
N LEU A 53 3.38 3.26 -16.66
CA LEU A 53 1.98 3.10 -16.31
C LEU A 53 1.22 2.73 -17.57
N TYR A 54 0.60 1.56 -17.56
CA TYR A 54 -0.29 1.11 -18.63
C TYR A 54 -1.74 1.33 -18.19
N ASP A 55 -2.43 2.25 -18.85
CA ASP A 55 -3.81 2.58 -18.53
C ASP A 55 -4.79 1.63 -19.24
N ILE A 56 -5.82 1.20 -18.52
CA ILE A 56 -6.92 0.39 -19.06
C ILE A 56 -8.14 1.29 -19.15
N GLY A 57 -8.08 2.20 -20.13
CA GLY A 57 -9.11 3.20 -20.40
C GLY A 57 -10.03 2.85 -21.56
N GLU A 58 -10.68 3.88 -22.11
CA GLU A 58 -11.66 3.74 -23.20
C GLU A 58 -11.07 3.14 -24.48
N GLU A 59 -9.82 3.47 -24.81
CA GLU A 59 -9.13 2.92 -25.98
C GLU A 59 -8.94 1.41 -25.87
N PHE A 60 -8.49 0.95 -24.70
CA PHE A 60 -8.37 -0.48 -24.41
C PHE A 60 -9.72 -1.20 -24.51
N LEU A 61 -10.79 -0.61 -23.95
CA LEU A 61 -12.14 -1.18 -23.99
C LEU A 61 -12.75 -1.17 -25.40
N LYS A 62 -12.40 -0.19 -26.24
CA LYS A 62 -12.83 -0.16 -27.64
C LYS A 62 -12.29 -1.34 -28.44
N GLU A 63 -11.08 -1.79 -28.12
CA GLU A 63 -10.43 -2.94 -28.75
C GLU A 63 -10.86 -4.28 -28.14
N HIS A 64 -10.99 -4.35 -26.81
CA HIS A 64 -11.15 -5.62 -26.07
C HIS A 64 -12.58 -5.85 -25.55
N GLY A 65 -13.48 -4.89 -25.74
CA GLY A 65 -14.88 -4.97 -25.34
C GLY A 65 -15.15 -4.51 -23.91
N GLN A 66 -16.19 -5.09 -23.30
CA GLN A 66 -16.71 -4.63 -22.01
C GLN A 66 -15.79 -5.00 -20.83
N TRP A 67 -15.85 -4.18 -19.78
CA TRP A 67 -15.21 -4.49 -18.51
C TRP A 67 -16.04 -5.46 -17.64
N PRO A 68 -15.39 -6.35 -16.87
CA PRO A 68 -14.02 -6.82 -17.08
C PRO A 68 -13.93 -7.66 -18.36
N PRO A 69 -12.83 -7.56 -19.13
CA PRO A 69 -12.59 -8.41 -20.27
C PRO A 69 -12.28 -9.85 -19.81
N LYS A 70 -12.28 -10.78 -20.77
CA LYS A 70 -11.90 -12.18 -20.52
C LYS A 70 -10.46 -12.27 -19.98
N ARG A 71 -10.21 -13.19 -19.05
CA ARG A 71 -8.89 -13.43 -18.41
C ARG A 71 -7.74 -13.69 -19.38
N THR A 72 -8.04 -14.27 -20.54
CA THR A 72 -7.05 -14.46 -21.62
C THR A 72 -6.47 -13.16 -22.13
N VAL A 73 -7.22 -12.05 -22.09
CA VAL A 73 -6.73 -10.72 -22.48
C VAL A 73 -5.66 -10.25 -21.50
N PHE A 74 -5.88 -10.40 -20.19
CA PHE A 74 -4.86 -10.07 -19.19
C PHE A 74 -3.64 -11.00 -19.30
N ALA A 75 -3.86 -12.28 -19.60
CA ALA A 75 -2.78 -13.24 -19.81
C ALA A 75 -1.87 -12.82 -20.99
N GLN A 76 -2.48 -12.48 -22.13
CA GLN A 76 -1.77 -12.03 -23.31
C GLN A 76 -1.06 -10.69 -23.07
N LEU A 77 -1.74 -9.72 -22.45
CA LEU A 77 -1.15 -8.42 -22.12
C LEU A 77 0.12 -8.58 -21.26
N ILE A 78 0.07 -9.45 -20.25
CA ILE A 78 1.26 -9.73 -19.41
C ILE A 78 2.38 -10.34 -20.26
N ALA A 79 2.06 -11.34 -21.08
CA ALA A 79 3.05 -11.96 -21.96
C ALA A 79 3.70 -10.93 -22.90
N ASP A 80 2.91 -10.05 -23.50
CA ASP A 80 3.39 -8.99 -24.40
C ASP A 80 4.28 -7.98 -23.68
N LEU A 81 3.93 -7.59 -22.45
CA LEU A 81 4.75 -6.70 -21.62
C LEU A 81 6.11 -7.34 -21.29
N TYR A 82 6.15 -8.62 -20.95
CA TYR A 82 7.41 -9.34 -20.71
C TYR A 82 8.22 -9.52 -21.99
N ASN A 83 7.58 -9.81 -23.12
CA ASN A 83 8.23 -9.87 -24.44
C ASN A 83 8.81 -8.51 -24.85
N ALA A 84 8.19 -7.41 -24.43
CA ALA A 84 8.70 -6.04 -24.60
C ALA A 84 9.80 -5.65 -23.60
N GLY A 85 10.19 -6.55 -22.68
CA GLY A 85 11.30 -6.35 -21.74
C GLY A 85 10.91 -5.87 -20.35
N ALA A 86 9.64 -5.97 -19.94
CA ALA A 86 9.25 -5.67 -18.57
C ALA A 86 9.97 -6.58 -17.56
N GLY A 87 10.58 -5.98 -16.52
CA GLY A 87 11.22 -6.75 -15.45
C GLY A 87 10.24 -7.25 -14.37
N LEU A 88 9.14 -6.53 -14.17
CA LEU A 88 8.09 -6.85 -13.21
C LEU A 88 6.78 -6.21 -13.68
N VAL A 89 5.70 -6.98 -13.74
CA VAL A 89 4.36 -6.46 -13.98
C VAL A 89 3.59 -6.39 -12.66
N VAL A 90 2.94 -5.24 -12.43
CA VAL A 90 2.09 -5.00 -11.26
C VAL A 90 0.66 -4.83 -11.71
N LEU A 91 -0.22 -5.73 -11.28
CA LEU A 91 -1.65 -5.65 -11.55
C LEU A 91 -2.34 -5.00 -10.36
N ASN A 92 -2.70 -3.73 -10.52
CA ASN A 92 -3.60 -3.05 -9.58
C ASN A 92 -5.07 -3.36 -9.88
N ILE A 93 -5.38 -4.64 -10.06
CA ILE A 93 -6.73 -5.16 -10.31
C ILE A 93 -6.93 -6.37 -9.40
N LEU A 94 -8.09 -6.45 -8.75
CA LEU A 94 -8.47 -7.54 -7.87
C LEU A 94 -9.35 -8.55 -8.61
N PHE A 95 -8.99 -9.83 -8.52
CA PHE A 95 -9.72 -10.94 -9.16
C PHE A 95 -10.40 -11.80 -8.10
N ALA A 96 -11.41 -11.24 -7.43
CA ALA A 96 -12.09 -11.84 -6.29
C ALA A 96 -13.02 -13.01 -6.65
N GLU A 97 -13.40 -13.12 -7.92
CA GLU A 97 -14.33 -14.12 -8.43
C GLU A 97 -13.75 -14.79 -9.69
N GLU A 98 -14.25 -15.99 -9.98
CA GLU A 98 -13.98 -16.68 -11.24
C GLU A 98 -14.48 -15.85 -12.43
N ASP A 99 -13.77 -15.93 -13.56
CA ASP A 99 -14.19 -15.21 -14.74
C ASP A 99 -15.45 -15.86 -15.36
N ARG A 100 -16.51 -15.06 -15.44
CA ARG A 100 -17.76 -15.40 -16.14
C ARG A 100 -17.57 -15.82 -17.60
N LEU A 101 -16.49 -15.38 -18.25
CA LEU A 101 -16.14 -15.73 -19.64
C LEU A 101 -15.08 -16.85 -19.73
N GLY A 102 -14.60 -17.35 -18.58
CA GLY A 102 -13.54 -18.34 -18.46
C GLY A 102 -12.13 -17.82 -18.82
N GLY A 103 -11.14 -18.72 -18.80
CA GLY A 103 -9.74 -18.36 -19.11
C GLY A 103 -8.87 -18.09 -17.88
N ASP A 104 -9.37 -18.34 -16.67
CA ASP A 104 -8.57 -18.31 -15.45
C ASP A 104 -7.38 -19.29 -15.51
N SER A 105 -7.55 -20.45 -16.17
CA SER A 105 -6.47 -21.41 -16.38
C SER A 105 -5.31 -20.83 -17.20
N ASP A 106 -5.64 -20.13 -18.29
CA ASP A 106 -4.65 -19.54 -19.19
C ASP A 106 -3.93 -18.38 -18.49
N PHE A 107 -4.70 -17.57 -17.76
CA PHE A 107 -4.16 -16.51 -16.93
C PHE A 107 -3.20 -17.03 -15.86
N VAL A 108 -3.62 -18.04 -15.09
CA VAL A 108 -2.76 -18.69 -14.08
C VAL A 108 -1.50 -19.28 -14.70
N SER A 109 -1.61 -19.88 -15.89
CA SER A 109 -0.45 -20.45 -16.58
C SER A 109 0.61 -19.41 -16.93
N VAL A 110 0.21 -18.18 -17.28
CA VAL A 110 1.14 -17.07 -17.53
C VAL A 110 1.72 -16.56 -16.22
N LEU A 111 0.90 -16.38 -15.17
CA LEU A 111 1.37 -15.93 -13.86
C LEU A 111 2.43 -16.87 -13.24
N GLN A 112 2.37 -18.17 -13.55
CA GLN A 112 3.36 -19.15 -13.11
C GLN A 112 4.70 -19.05 -13.85
N GLN A 113 4.73 -18.44 -15.04
CA GLN A 113 5.93 -18.33 -15.88
C GLN A 113 6.72 -17.05 -15.61
N VAL A 114 6.04 -15.98 -15.20
CA VAL A 114 6.65 -14.65 -15.02
C VAL A 114 6.22 -14.02 -13.69
N PRO A 115 7.11 -13.25 -13.02
CA PRO A 115 6.82 -12.75 -11.68
C PRO A 115 5.83 -11.58 -11.71
N VAL A 116 4.56 -11.81 -11.36
CA VAL A 116 3.56 -10.74 -11.29
C VAL A 116 3.19 -10.41 -9.84
N VAL A 117 3.06 -9.12 -9.53
CA VAL A 117 2.53 -8.65 -8.24
C VAL A 117 1.08 -8.23 -8.41
N GLY A 118 0.18 -8.87 -7.66
CA GLY A 118 -1.22 -8.49 -7.62
C GLY A 118 -1.58 -7.65 -6.40
N THR A 119 -2.85 -7.27 -6.32
CA THR A 119 -3.40 -6.48 -5.23
C THR A 119 -4.44 -7.27 -4.43
N GLN A 120 -4.68 -6.82 -3.20
CA GLN A 120 -5.82 -7.17 -2.37
C GLN A 120 -6.24 -5.94 -1.56
N VAL A 121 -7.48 -5.92 -1.08
CA VAL A 121 -8.06 -4.70 -0.47
C VAL A 121 -8.51 -4.99 0.94
N ALA A 122 -7.95 -4.26 1.92
CA ALA A 122 -8.46 -4.26 3.28
C ALA A 122 -9.76 -3.43 3.34
N SER A 123 -10.77 -3.95 4.02
CA SER A 123 -12.11 -3.36 4.01
C SER A 123 -12.81 -3.49 5.36
N THR A 124 -13.61 -2.49 5.70
CA THR A 124 -14.51 -2.55 6.86
C THR A 124 -15.79 -3.35 6.60
N ARG A 125 -16.03 -3.74 5.34
CA ARG A 125 -17.23 -4.43 4.87
C ARG A 125 -16.94 -5.78 4.21
N ALA A 126 -15.68 -6.23 4.22
CA ALA A 126 -15.36 -7.55 3.72
C ALA A 126 -15.94 -8.62 4.64
N LEU A 127 -16.37 -9.73 4.04
CA LEU A 127 -16.94 -10.88 4.74
C LEU A 127 -15.84 -11.76 5.33
N ASP A 128 -14.71 -11.88 4.62
CA ASP A 128 -13.54 -12.63 5.06
C ASP A 128 -12.73 -11.79 6.05
N ASP A 129 -12.35 -12.38 7.17
CA ASP A 129 -11.51 -11.78 8.21
C ASP A 129 -9.99 -11.95 7.94
N GLU A 130 -9.64 -12.52 6.78
CA GLU A 130 -8.29 -12.77 6.34
C GLU A 130 -8.06 -12.46 4.86
N ALA A 131 -6.82 -12.11 4.54
CA ALA A 131 -6.30 -11.95 3.19
C ALA A 131 -5.19 -12.96 2.89
N THR A 132 -4.69 -12.99 1.65
CA THR A 132 -3.58 -13.88 1.29
C THR A 132 -2.27 -13.36 1.89
N PRO A 133 -1.62 -14.10 2.81
CA PRO A 133 -0.39 -13.65 3.44
C PRO A 133 0.80 -13.75 2.49
N ARG A 134 1.80 -12.90 2.76
CA ARG A 134 3.11 -12.91 2.09
C ARG A 134 4.21 -12.83 3.15
N GLY A 135 5.43 -13.18 2.76
CA GLY A 135 6.54 -13.35 3.68
C GLY A 135 6.79 -12.10 4.52
N LEU A 136 6.61 -12.22 5.83
CA LEU A 136 6.86 -11.16 6.80
C LEU A 136 7.60 -11.73 8.00
N SER A 137 8.53 -10.95 8.53
CA SER A 137 9.21 -11.21 9.79
C SER A 137 9.20 -9.94 10.62
N TYR A 138 9.07 -10.08 11.94
CA TYR A 138 9.09 -8.92 12.82
C TYR A 138 9.77 -9.23 14.15
N SER A 139 10.37 -8.20 14.76
CA SER A 139 10.92 -8.24 16.11
C SER A 139 10.16 -7.28 17.01
N GLY A 140 9.82 -7.71 18.23
CA GLY A 140 8.90 -6.97 19.12
C GLY A 140 7.43 -7.15 18.71
N ASN A 141 6.54 -6.34 19.28
CA ASN A 141 5.09 -6.40 19.00
C ASN A 141 4.62 -5.22 18.12
N PRO A 142 4.53 -5.38 16.79
CA PRO A 142 4.11 -4.30 15.90
C PRO A 142 2.59 -4.02 15.91
N PHE A 143 1.77 -4.97 16.36
CA PHE A 143 0.30 -4.92 16.22
C PHE A 143 -0.38 -3.65 16.75
N PRO A 144 0.00 -3.08 17.91
CA PRO A 144 -0.63 -1.87 18.43
C PRO A 144 -0.42 -0.62 17.55
N TYR A 145 0.58 -0.65 16.66
CA TYR A 145 0.99 0.50 15.85
C TYR A 145 0.52 0.41 14.39
N LEU A 146 -0.22 -0.64 14.03
CA LEU A 146 -0.70 -0.89 12.67
C LEU A 146 -2.18 -0.58 12.56
N PHE A 147 -2.56 -0.01 11.41
CA PHE A 147 -3.97 0.16 11.05
C PHE A 147 -4.65 -1.19 10.97
N GLN A 148 -5.79 -1.31 11.66
CA GLN A 148 -6.60 -2.53 11.69
C GLN A 148 -7.81 -2.39 10.79
N TYR A 149 -8.04 -3.43 9.99
CA TYR A 149 -9.27 -3.62 9.25
C TYR A 149 -9.92 -4.93 9.70
N PRO A 150 -11.27 -5.00 9.78
CA PRO A 150 -11.95 -6.21 10.22
C PRO A 150 -11.90 -7.33 9.17
N GLY A 151 -11.76 -6.99 7.88
CA GLY A 151 -11.69 -7.98 6.82
C GLY A 151 -10.92 -7.51 5.58
N ALA A 152 -10.80 -8.40 4.60
CA ALA A 152 -10.19 -8.10 3.31
C ALA A 152 -10.86 -8.84 2.15
N VAL A 153 -10.73 -8.29 0.95
CA VAL A 153 -11.11 -8.95 -0.30
C VAL A 153 -9.84 -9.43 -0.99
N LYS A 154 -9.77 -10.73 -1.23
CA LYS A 154 -8.62 -11.44 -1.80
C LYS A 154 -8.90 -11.92 -3.22
N ASN A 155 -7.86 -12.34 -3.93
CA ASN A 155 -8.01 -13.01 -5.22
C ASN A 155 -8.52 -14.43 -5.02
N ILE A 156 -9.16 -15.03 -6.03
CA ILE A 156 -9.45 -16.46 -6.03
C ILE A 156 -8.16 -17.26 -5.83
N LYS A 157 -8.26 -18.40 -5.16
CA LYS A 157 -7.09 -19.19 -4.73
C LYS A 157 -6.10 -19.52 -5.86
N PRO A 158 -6.54 -19.97 -7.06
CA PRO A 158 -5.61 -20.30 -8.14
C PRO A 158 -4.76 -19.11 -8.59
N ILE A 159 -5.35 -17.92 -8.69
CA ILE A 159 -4.64 -16.69 -9.03
C ILE A 159 -3.73 -16.26 -7.87
N ALA A 160 -4.25 -16.30 -6.65
CA ALA A 160 -3.49 -15.90 -5.46
C ALA A 160 -2.23 -16.76 -5.25
N ASP A 161 -2.29 -18.05 -5.55
CA ASP A 161 -1.15 -18.97 -5.44
C ASP A 161 -0.11 -18.74 -6.55
N ALA A 162 -0.54 -18.33 -7.75
CA ALA A 162 0.34 -18.10 -8.90
C ALA A 162 1.08 -16.75 -8.86
N LEU A 163 0.55 -15.74 -8.14
CA LEU A 163 1.17 -14.42 -8.03
C LEU A 163 2.45 -14.44 -7.18
N ALA A 164 3.54 -13.89 -7.71
CA ALA A 164 4.83 -13.76 -7.02
C ALA A 164 4.77 -12.85 -5.77
N GLY A 165 3.85 -11.88 -5.77
CA GLY A 165 3.57 -10.99 -4.64
C GLY A 165 2.11 -10.54 -4.61
N ILE A 166 1.59 -10.26 -3.42
CA ILE A 166 0.24 -9.71 -3.25
C ILE A 166 0.30 -8.66 -2.16
N GLY A 167 0.08 -7.40 -2.53
CA GLY A 167 0.12 -6.30 -1.58
C GLY A 167 -1.23 -5.65 -1.36
N MET A 168 -1.39 -5.07 -0.17
CA MET A 168 -2.57 -4.33 0.23
C MET A 168 -2.62 -2.97 -0.46
N VAL A 169 -3.74 -2.66 -1.09
CA VAL A 169 -4.10 -1.29 -1.48
C VAL A 169 -5.08 -0.78 -0.43
N SER A 170 -4.57 0.07 0.46
CA SER A 170 -5.34 0.65 1.55
C SER A 170 -4.99 2.11 1.67
N THR A 171 -6.01 2.95 1.77
CA THR A 171 -5.84 4.38 1.98
C THR A 171 -6.46 4.75 3.32
N VAL A 172 -5.79 5.64 4.05
CA VAL A 172 -6.31 6.21 5.28
C VAL A 172 -6.43 7.71 5.05
N PRO A 173 -7.65 8.23 4.86
CA PRO A 173 -7.88 9.66 4.76
C PRO A 173 -7.42 10.37 6.04
N GLU A 174 -6.85 11.57 5.87
CA GLU A 174 -6.56 12.46 7.00
C GLU A 174 -7.87 13.06 7.56
N VAL A 175 -7.78 13.89 8.61
CA VAL A 175 -8.96 14.51 9.27
C VAL A 175 -9.80 15.44 8.39
N ASP A 176 -9.30 15.79 7.21
CA ASP A 176 -9.99 16.55 6.17
C ASP A 176 -10.50 15.69 5.01
N GLY A 177 -10.32 14.37 5.07
CA GLY A 177 -10.75 13.42 4.06
C GLY A 177 -9.77 13.23 2.89
N VAL A 178 -8.66 13.97 2.86
CA VAL A 178 -7.67 13.85 1.79
C VAL A 178 -6.64 12.77 2.14
N VAL A 179 -6.32 11.91 1.17
CA VAL A 179 -5.30 10.86 1.34
C VAL A 179 -3.93 11.46 1.08
N ARG A 180 -3.09 11.53 2.12
CA ARG A 180 -1.69 12.02 2.02
C ARG A 180 -0.65 10.98 2.39
N ARG A 181 -1.07 9.88 3.00
CA ARG A 181 -0.20 8.84 3.52
C ARG A 181 -0.81 7.48 3.22
N MET A 182 0.07 6.52 2.97
CA MET A 182 -0.31 5.13 2.80
C MET A 182 0.41 4.30 3.86
N PRO A 183 -0.29 3.43 4.59
CA PRO A 183 0.34 2.53 5.54
C PRO A 183 1.25 1.54 4.80
N LEU A 184 2.49 1.38 5.27
CA LEU A 184 3.42 0.39 4.70
C LEU A 184 2.98 -1.05 4.99
N PHE A 185 2.34 -1.25 6.14
CA PHE A 185 1.70 -2.49 6.56
C PHE A 185 0.37 -2.19 7.21
N VAL A 186 -0.56 -3.11 7.05
CA VAL A 186 -1.86 -3.11 7.72
C VAL A 186 -2.08 -4.46 8.38
N ARG A 187 -2.94 -4.54 9.38
CA ARG A 187 -3.42 -5.82 9.91
C ARG A 187 -4.87 -6.02 9.53
N VAL A 188 -5.20 -7.24 9.12
CA VAL A 188 -6.58 -7.66 8.86
C VAL A 188 -6.94 -8.71 9.90
N GLY A 189 -8.11 -8.55 10.51
CA GLY A 189 -8.50 -9.34 11.67
C GLY A 189 -7.58 -9.09 12.85
N GLU A 190 -7.29 -10.14 13.63
CA GLU A 190 -6.52 -10.02 14.86
C GLU A 190 -5.04 -10.38 14.72
N LYS A 191 -4.66 -11.21 13.74
CA LYS A 191 -3.42 -12.00 13.83
C LYS A 191 -2.44 -11.84 12.67
N VAL A 192 -2.86 -11.26 11.53
CA VAL A 192 -2.01 -11.25 10.34
C VAL A 192 -1.75 -9.83 9.87
N ILE A 193 -0.48 -9.59 9.57
CA ILE A 193 0.03 -8.32 9.05
C ILE A 193 0.31 -8.51 7.57
N TYR A 194 -0.16 -7.57 6.77
CA TYR A 194 -0.07 -7.59 5.32
C TYR A 194 0.74 -6.39 4.84
N PRO A 195 1.74 -6.62 3.97
CA PRO A 195 2.46 -5.54 3.32
C PRO A 195 1.57 -4.78 2.36
N SER A 196 1.83 -3.48 2.21
CA SER A 196 1.26 -2.67 1.13
C SER A 196 1.80 -3.08 -0.24
N LEU A 197 1.10 -2.69 -1.30
CA LEU A 197 1.51 -2.95 -2.68
C LEU A 197 2.96 -2.54 -2.97
N PRO A 198 3.45 -1.33 -2.61
CA PRO A 198 4.86 -0.99 -2.83
C PRO A 198 5.84 -1.86 -2.06
N MET A 199 5.50 -2.28 -0.85
CA MET A 199 6.38 -3.16 -0.07
C MET A 199 6.55 -4.53 -0.73
N GLU A 200 5.49 -5.06 -1.36
CA GLU A 200 5.55 -6.31 -2.12
C GLU A 200 6.28 -6.17 -3.44
N ILE A 201 6.10 -5.05 -4.15
CA ILE A 201 6.89 -4.72 -5.34
C ILE A 201 8.37 -4.75 -5.00
N LEU A 202 8.79 -4.05 -3.94
CA LEU A 202 10.19 -4.05 -3.50
C LEU A 202 10.68 -5.44 -3.12
N ARG A 203 9.87 -6.21 -2.38
CA ARG A 203 10.18 -7.59 -1.99
C ARG A 203 10.43 -8.50 -3.19
N VAL A 204 9.56 -8.44 -4.20
CA VAL A 204 9.67 -9.26 -5.40
C VAL A 204 10.83 -8.80 -6.29
N LEU A 205 11.02 -7.49 -6.47
CA LEU A 205 12.12 -6.93 -7.28
C LEU A 205 13.50 -7.39 -6.82
N VAL A 206 13.72 -7.48 -5.50
CA VAL A 206 15.01 -7.92 -4.94
C VAL A 206 15.04 -9.41 -4.58
N ASN A 207 14.03 -10.17 -5.00
CA ASN A 207 13.87 -11.59 -4.71
C ASN A 207 14.00 -11.93 -3.20
N SER A 208 13.43 -11.07 -2.34
CA SER A 208 13.45 -11.28 -0.89
C SER A 208 12.33 -12.26 -0.48
N LYS A 209 12.66 -13.17 0.44
CA LYS A 209 11.68 -14.07 1.05
C LYS A 209 10.71 -13.37 1.99
N SER A 210 11.12 -12.25 2.59
CA SER A 210 10.27 -11.53 3.53
C SER A 210 10.56 -10.03 3.60
N ALA A 211 9.52 -9.28 4.00
CA ALA A 211 9.68 -7.95 4.59
C ALA A 211 9.97 -8.08 6.09
N GLN A 212 10.60 -7.05 6.68
CA GLN A 212 11.04 -7.04 8.07
C GLN A 212 10.52 -5.80 8.79
N ILE A 213 9.96 -5.98 9.99
CA ILE A 213 9.52 -4.89 10.87
C ILE A 213 10.32 -4.96 12.17
N LYS A 214 10.93 -3.84 12.57
CA LYS A 214 11.53 -3.68 13.89
C LYS A 214 10.66 -2.79 14.75
N THR A 215 10.26 -3.30 15.91
CA THR A 215 9.48 -2.54 16.90
C THR A 215 10.31 -2.33 18.16
N GLU A 216 10.28 -1.11 18.67
CA GLU A 216 10.89 -0.68 19.93
C GLU A 216 9.80 -0.16 20.88
N ALA A 217 10.17 0.28 22.09
CA ALA A 217 9.20 0.72 23.10
C ALA A 217 8.30 1.87 22.64
N ALA A 218 8.79 2.72 21.74
CA ALA A 218 8.05 3.85 21.17
C ALA A 218 7.25 3.51 19.90
N GLY A 219 7.33 2.27 19.40
CA GLY A 219 6.63 1.83 18.19
C GLY A 219 7.53 1.24 17.11
N ILE A 220 6.99 1.15 15.89
CA ILE A 220 7.73 0.64 14.73
C ILE A 220 8.86 1.62 14.40
N SER A 221 10.10 1.20 14.60
CA SER A 221 11.28 2.04 14.39
C SER A 221 11.89 1.86 13.02
N LYS A 222 11.77 0.65 12.42
CA LYS A 222 12.33 0.35 11.09
C LYS A 222 11.46 -0.64 10.32
N VAL A 223 11.45 -0.43 9.00
CA VAL A 223 10.93 -1.36 8.00
C VAL A 223 12.04 -1.66 7.01
N ARG A 224 12.18 -2.91 6.58
CA ARG A 224 13.23 -3.30 5.63
C ARG A 224 12.73 -4.40 4.68
N VAL A 225 13.16 -4.32 3.43
CA VAL A 225 13.22 -5.47 2.51
C VAL A 225 14.69 -5.82 2.31
N ARG A 226 15.08 -7.06 2.62
CA ARG A 226 16.48 -7.48 2.47
C ARG A 226 16.87 -7.45 0.98
N GLY A 227 17.96 -6.77 0.64
CA GLY A 227 18.45 -6.67 -0.74
C GLY A 227 18.10 -5.34 -1.42
N PHE A 228 17.19 -4.55 -0.84
CA PHE A 228 17.00 -3.16 -1.21
C PHE A 228 17.88 -2.28 -0.28
N PRO A 229 18.62 -1.29 -0.82
CA PRO A 229 19.48 -0.40 -0.05
C PRO A 229 18.71 0.46 0.95
#